data_AF-A0A356G018-F1
#
_entry.id   AF-A0A356G018-F1
#
_cell.length_a   1.000
_cell.length_b   1.000
_cell.length_c   1.000
_cell.angle_alpha   90.00
_cell.angle_beta   90.00
_cell.angle_gamma   90.00
#
_symmetry.space_group_name_H-M   'P 1'
#
loop_
_entity.id
_entity.type
_entity.pdbx_description
1 polymer ?
#
loop_
_entity_poly.entity_id
_entity_poly.type
_entity_poly.pdbx_seq_one_letter_code
_entity_poly.pdbx_strand_id
1 'polypeptide(L)' 'MSKLKRVQMFSKLDAAAYKALESATMLCKTRGNPYVEPVHWVNQILMGENTDLHEIVRYFSLDQAK' A
#
# COMPACT_ATOMS: atom_id res chain seq x y z
N MET A 1 18.66 20.92 -3.64
CA MET A 1 17.83 19.76 -4.07
C MET A 1 16.37 20.16 -3.98
N SER A 2 15.63 20.15 -5.09
CA SER A 2 14.20 20.45 -5.08
C SER A 2 13.46 19.37 -4.29
N LYS A 3 12.82 19.75 -3.19
CA LYS A 3 12.11 18.82 -2.30
C LYS A 3 10.72 18.59 -2.87
N LEU A 4 10.50 17.46 -3.52
CA LEU A 4 9.16 17.03 -3.97
C LEU A 4 8.22 16.94 -2.77
N LYS A 5 7.03 17.55 -2.86
CA LYS A 5 6.06 17.50 -1.77
C LYS A 5 5.30 16.17 -1.81
N ARG A 6 5.06 15.57 -0.65
CA ARG A 6 4.27 14.32 -0.51
C ARG A 6 2.93 14.39 -1.23
N VAL A 7 2.23 15.52 -1.13
CA VAL A 7 0.95 15.75 -1.81
C VAL A 7 1.07 15.63 -3.34
N GLN A 8 2.17 16.09 -3.92
CA GLN A 8 2.41 16.01 -5.37
C GLN A 8 2.74 14.58 -5.82
N MET A 9 3.37 13.79 -4.96
CA MET A 9 3.66 12.38 -5.25
C MET A 9 2.41 11.53 -5.10
N PHE A 10 1.64 11.72 -4.02
CA PHE A 10 0.45 10.91 -3.76
C PHE A 10 -0.71 11.24 -4.71
N SER A 11 -0.76 12.45 -5.27
CA SER A 11 -1.72 12.78 -6.34
C SER A 11 -1.45 12.05 -7.67
N LYS A 12 -0.35 11.27 -7.77
CA LYS A 12 -0.04 10.44 -8.94
C LYS A 12 -0.45 8.98 -8.77
N LEU A 13 -0.89 8.60 -7.58
CA LEU A 13 -1.43 7.28 -7.34
C LEU A 13 -2.82 7.18 -7.98
N ASP A 14 -3.17 5.97 -8.42
CA ASP A 14 -4.55 5.67 -8.79
C ASP A 14 -5.44 5.57 -7.54
N ALA A 15 -6.75 5.42 -7.75
CA ALA A 15 -7.70 5.37 -6.65
C ALA A 15 -7.46 4.16 -5.72
N ALA A 16 -7.10 3.00 -6.27
CA ALA A 16 -6.88 1.78 -5.49
C ALA A 16 -5.65 1.91 -4.58
N ALA A 17 -4.50 2.34 -5.12
CA ALA A 17 -3.29 2.49 -4.35
C ALA A 17 -3.41 3.62 -3.32
N TYR A 18 -4.09 4.73 -3.66
CA TYR A 18 -4.34 5.82 -2.70
C TYR A 18 -5.21 5.36 -1.53
N LYS A 19 -6.33 4.66 -1.79
CA LYS A 19 -7.21 4.12 -0.74
C LYS A 19 -6.49 3.13 0.17
N ALA A 20 -5.64 2.26 -0.40
CA ALA A 20 -4.82 1.34 0.39
C ALA A 20 -3.80 2.08 1.29
N LEU A 21 -3.25 3.21 0.82
CA LEU A 21 -2.32 4.03 1.62
C LEU A 21 -3.04 4.69 2.81
N GLU A 22 -4.27 5.15 2.62
CA GLU A 22 -5.10 5.68 3.71
C GLU A 22 -5.39 4.60 4.76
N SER A 23 -5.81 3.41 4.32
CA SER A 23 -6.01 2.26 5.21
C SER A 23 -4.74 1.89 5.96
N ALA A 24 -3.59 1.89 5.28
CA ALA A 24 -2.29 1.55 5.87
C ALA A 24 -1.87 2.56 6.94
N THR A 25 -2.14 3.84 6.69
CA THR A 25 -1.88 4.92 7.65
C THR A 25 -2.75 4.77 8.90
N MET A 26 -4.04 4.44 8.73
CA MET A 26 -4.93 4.19 9.87
C MET A 26 -4.47 2.98 10.69
N LEU A 27 -4.15 1.86 10.04
CA LEU A 27 -3.68 0.66 10.74
C LEU A 27 -2.34 0.89 11.45
N CYS A 28 -1.39 1.56 10.79
CA CYS A 28 -0.10 1.93 11.37
C CYS A 28 -0.30 2.72 12.68
N LYS A 29 -1.23 3.68 12.67
CA LYS A 29 -1.56 4.50 13.84
C LYS A 29 -2.20 3.67 14.96
N THR A 30 -3.15 2.78 14.66
CA THR A 30 -3.80 1.96 15.69
C THR A 30 -2.87 0.92 16.31
N ARG A 31 -1.83 0.50 15.57
CA ARG A 31 -0.78 -0.42 16.05
C ARG A 31 0.36 0.27 16.79
N GLY A 32 0.38 1.62 16.86
CA GLY A 32 1.44 2.37 17.52
C GLY A 32 2.78 2.35 16.78
N ASN A 33 2.77 2.04 15.48
CA ASN A 33 3.98 2.04 14.67
C ASN A 33 4.43 3.48 14.38
N PRO A 34 5.74 3.79 14.46
CA PRO A 34 6.25 5.15 14.36
C PRO A 34 6.18 5.71 12.93
N TYR A 35 6.16 4.84 11.90
CA TYR A 35 6.19 5.22 10.51
C TYR A 35 5.32 4.31 9.64
N VAL A 36 4.69 4.90 8.63
CA VAL A 36 4.04 4.15 7.56
C VAL A 36 5.11 3.67 6.59
N GLU A 37 5.45 2.40 6.70
CA GLU A 37 6.39 1.71 5.80
C GLU A 37 5.71 1.01 4.62
N PRO A 38 6.45 0.70 3.52
CA PRO A 38 5.90 -0.01 2.35
C PRO A 38 5.19 -1.32 2.70
N VAL A 39 5.64 -2.04 3.72
CA VAL A 39 4.99 -3.28 4.18
C VAL A 39 3.54 -3.06 4.61
N HIS A 40 3.22 -1.93 5.27
CA HIS A 40 1.85 -1.60 5.63
C HIS A 40 0.99 -1.39 4.39
N TRP A 41 1.56 -0.74 3.37
CA TRP A 41 0.84 -0.42 2.15
C TRP A 41 0.60 -1.66 1.29
N VAL A 42 1.63 -2.46 1.05
CA VAL A 42 1.52 -3.74 0.33
C VAL A 42 0.52 -4.66 1.03
N ASN A 43 0.59 -4.76 2.36
CA ASN A 43 -0.37 -5.56 3.13
C ASN A 43 -1.81 -5.06 2.93
N GLN A 44 -2.05 -3.74 2.94
CA GLN A 44 -3.40 -3.21 2.70
C GLN A 44 -3.87 -3.38 1.25
N ILE A 45 -2.97 -3.35 0.27
CA ILE A 45 -3.32 -3.66 -1.12
C ILE A 45 -3.76 -5.13 -1.23
N LEU A 46 -3.00 -6.06 -0.65
CA LEU A 46 -3.30 -7.51 -0.69
C LEU A 46 -4.52 -7.92 0.16
N MET A 47 -4.92 -7.09 1.12
CA MET A 47 -6.18 -7.28 1.87
C MET A 47 -7.41 -6.69 1.15
N GLY A 48 -7.20 -5.96 0.06
CA GLY A 48 -8.24 -5.25 -0.68
C GLY A 48 -8.85 -6.08 -1.82
N GLU A 49 -9.36 -5.36 -2.82
CA GLU A 49 -9.88 -5.96 -4.06
C GLU A 49 -8.73 -6.42 -4.98
N ASN A 50 -9.06 -7.16 -6.03
CA ASN A 50 -8.08 -7.64 -7.00
C ASN A 50 -7.36 -6.46 -7.68
N THR A 51 -6.03 -6.47 -7.63
CA THR A 51 -5.15 -5.42 -8.17
C THR A 51 -3.96 -6.05 -8.88
N ASP A 52 -3.11 -5.25 -9.52
CA ASP A 52 -1.89 -5.72 -10.17
C ASP A 52 -0.99 -6.56 -9.25
N LEU A 53 -0.94 -6.24 -7.94
CA LEU A 53 -0.18 -7.06 -6.99
C LEU A 53 -0.76 -8.48 -6.83
N HIS A 54 -2.09 -8.64 -6.89
CA HIS A 54 -2.71 -9.95 -6.88
C HIS A 54 -2.43 -10.72 -8.18
N GLU A 55 -2.44 -10.03 -9.33
CA GLU A 55 -2.10 -10.63 -10.62
C GLU A 55 -0.62 -11.06 -10.66
N ILE A 56 0.30 -10.27 -10.09
CA ILE A 56 1.72 -10.63 -9.95
C ILE A 56 1.85 -11.89 -9.07
N VAL A 57 1.21 -11.90 -7.91
CA VAL A 57 1.22 -13.05 -7.00
C VAL A 57 0.70 -14.31 -7.70
N ARG A 58 -0.41 -14.20 -8.45
CA ARG A 58 -0.99 -15.31 -9.22
C ARG A 58 -0.06 -15.78 -10.34
N TYR A 59 0.50 -14.85 -11.11
CA TYR A 59 1.40 -15.15 -12.23
C TYR A 59 2.63 -15.93 -11.78
N PHE A 60 3.25 -15.52 -10.67
CA PHE A 60 4.40 -16.20 -10.11
C PHE A 60 4.04 -17.37 -9.18
N SER A 61 2.75 -17.67 -9.01
CA SER A 61 2.27 -18.72 -8.10
C SER A 61 2.87 -18.61 -6.69
N LEU A 62 3.00 -17.38 -6.18
CA LEU A 62 3.56 -17.17 -4.85
C LEU A 62 2.60 -17.73 -3.81
N ASP A 63 3.15 -18.44 -2.83
CA ASP A 63 2.37 -18.94 -1.71
C ASP A 63 1.84 -17.77 -0.87
N GLN A 64 0.52 -17.75 -0.69
CA GLN A 64 -0.18 -16.75 0.11
C GLN A 64 -0.46 -17.23 1.55
N ALA A 65 0.18 -18.31 1.99
CA ALA A 65 -0.02 -18.89 3.31
C ALA A 65 0.04 -17.83 4.44
N LYS A 66 -0.90 -17.97 5.38
CA LYS A 66 -0.99 -17.19 6.61
C LYS A 66 0.03 -17.64 7.65
#